data_AF-A0A538GL66-F1
#
_entry.id   AF-A0A538GL66-F1
#
_cell.length_a   1.000
_cell.length_b   1.000
_cell.length_c   1.000
_cell.angle_alpha   90.00
_cell.angle_beta   90.00
_cell.angle_gamma   90.00
#
_symmetry.space_group_name_H-M   'P 1'
#
loop_
_entity.id
_entity.type
_entity.pdbx_description
1 polymer ?
#
loop_
_entity_poly.entity_id
_entity_poly.type
_entity_poly.pdbx_seq_one_letter_code
_entity_poly.pdbx_strand_id
1 'polypeptide(L)'
;MSGRARAAGKSAGVGALSAGEALVEAVEGVVDHAISRMLLSDRRITSAAQGKSRLAGETDTEAFAGDIQRIVVIAVPVVRRLARGARRTRVPWVMVASSAISVGIAVSTGVRELRTLASLVAHRLEQATGERSDPALVKKLAIDLYLHPKGTLRLDDDRLRLVRLTRKWVSSGVFGRKTSKRAERALDAAERLDAAALSARWAELHRKSDAGGGT
;
A
#
# COMPACT_ATOMS: atom_id res chain seq x y z
N MET A 1 -28.20 -8.00 -34.16
CA MET A 1 -27.50 -8.71 -33.05
C MET A 1 -26.46 -7.85 -32.28
N SER A 2 -26.58 -6.51 -32.24
CA SER A 2 -25.54 -5.62 -31.65
C SER A 2 -25.80 -5.20 -30.18
N GLY A 3 -27.05 -5.24 -29.71
CA GLY A 3 -27.41 -4.77 -28.36
C GLY A 3 -26.95 -5.67 -27.20
N ARG A 4 -26.97 -6.99 -27.39
CA ARG A 4 -26.65 -7.98 -26.33
C ARG A 4 -25.16 -8.00 -25.98
N ALA A 5 -24.29 -7.85 -26.98
CA ALA A 5 -22.83 -7.75 -26.78
C ALA A 5 -22.44 -6.46 -26.05
N ARG A 6 -23.12 -5.35 -26.34
CA ARG A 6 -22.87 -4.05 -25.71
C ARG A 6 -23.32 -4.02 -24.24
N ALA A 7 -24.46 -4.66 -23.93
CA ALA A 7 -24.95 -4.82 -22.56
C ALA A 7 -24.03 -5.72 -21.71
N ALA A 8 -23.56 -6.85 -22.26
CA ALA A 8 -22.61 -7.74 -21.59
C ALA A 8 -21.24 -7.09 -21.33
N GLY A 9 -20.77 -6.24 -22.26
CA GLY A 9 -19.55 -5.44 -22.06
C GLY A 9 -19.70 -4.41 -20.93
N LYS A 10 -20.88 -3.81 -20.78
CA LYS A 10 -21.17 -2.81 -19.74
C LYS A 10 -21.25 -3.44 -18.34
N SER A 11 -21.94 -4.57 -18.19
CA SER A 11 -22.03 -5.28 -16.90
C SER A 11 -20.68 -5.86 -16.43
N ALA A 12 -19.88 -6.41 -17.34
CA ALA A 12 -18.51 -6.85 -17.04
C ALA A 12 -17.56 -5.68 -16.73
N GLY A 13 -17.85 -4.48 -17.24
CA GLY A 13 -17.19 -3.23 -16.85
C GLY A 13 -17.45 -2.86 -15.41
N VAL A 14 -18.72 -2.81 -15.01
CA VAL A 14 -19.17 -2.45 -13.67
C VAL A 14 -18.64 -3.44 -12.62
N GLY A 15 -18.74 -4.75 -12.88
CA GLY A 15 -18.24 -5.78 -11.94
C GLY A 15 -16.72 -5.77 -11.72
N ALA A 16 -15.94 -5.24 -12.68
CA ALA A 16 -14.50 -5.10 -12.52
C ALA A 16 -14.10 -3.81 -11.81
N LEU A 17 -14.89 -2.74 -11.96
CA LEU A 17 -14.72 -1.51 -11.20
C LEU A 17 -14.99 -1.75 -9.72
N SER A 18 -16.09 -2.44 -9.40
CA SER A 18 -16.42 -2.81 -8.02
C SER A 18 -15.38 -3.77 -7.40
N ALA A 19 -14.86 -4.73 -8.17
CA ALA A 19 -13.76 -5.58 -7.71
C ALA A 19 -12.45 -4.79 -7.49
N GLY A 20 -12.21 -3.75 -8.30
CA GLY A 20 -11.08 -2.84 -8.11
C GLY A 20 -11.19 -2.04 -6.81
N GLU A 21 -12.37 -1.50 -6.52
CA GLU A 21 -12.66 -0.80 -5.27
C GLU A 21 -12.54 -1.73 -4.06
N ALA A 22 -13.16 -2.90 -4.10
CA ALA A 22 -13.05 -3.91 -3.05
C ALA A 22 -11.60 -4.36 -2.80
N LEU A 23 -10.76 -4.39 -3.85
CA LEU A 23 -9.34 -4.69 -3.71
C LEU A 23 -8.58 -3.55 -3.03
N VAL A 24 -8.92 -2.30 -3.32
CA VAL A 24 -8.34 -1.13 -2.65
C VAL A 24 -8.72 -1.13 -1.17
N GLU A 25 -9.98 -1.37 -0.84
CA GLU A 25 -10.47 -1.48 0.54
C GLU A 25 -9.79 -2.62 1.30
N ALA A 26 -9.65 -3.80 0.67
CA ALA A 26 -8.95 -4.93 1.29
C ALA A 26 -7.47 -4.61 1.55
N VAL A 27 -6.80 -3.94 0.61
CA VAL A 27 -5.41 -3.50 0.79
C VAL A 27 -5.29 -2.45 1.90
N GLU A 28 -6.20 -1.48 1.96
CA GLU A 28 -6.24 -0.49 3.03
C GLU A 28 -6.39 -1.15 4.40
N GLY A 29 -7.32 -2.09 4.55
CA GLY A 29 -7.52 -2.82 5.80
C GLY A 29 -6.26 -3.54 6.27
N VAL A 30 -5.51 -4.18 5.36
CA VAL A 30 -4.24 -4.84 5.69
C VAL A 30 -3.16 -3.84 6.09
N VAL A 31 -3.04 -2.74 5.37
CA VAL A 31 -2.08 -1.67 5.69
C VAL A 31 -2.37 -1.10 7.07
N ASP A 32 -3.64 -0.83 7.38
CA ASP A 32 -4.07 -0.27 8.65
C ASP A 32 -3.84 -1.23 9.80
N HIS A 33 -4.17 -2.51 9.62
CA HIS A 33 -3.87 -3.54 10.60
C HIS A 33 -2.36 -3.64 10.84
N ALA A 34 -1.55 -3.62 9.78
CA ALA A 34 -0.10 -3.76 9.87
C ALA A 34 0.57 -2.57 10.58
N ILE A 35 0.13 -1.35 10.28
CA ILE A 35 0.65 -0.13 10.92
C ILE A 35 0.19 -0.07 12.37
N SER A 36 -1.10 -0.31 12.65
CA SER A 36 -1.64 -0.29 14.02
C SER A 36 -0.92 -1.30 14.92
N ARG A 37 -0.77 -2.55 14.46
CA ARG A 37 -0.04 -3.59 15.19
C ARG A 37 1.43 -3.22 15.42
N MET A 38 2.05 -2.53 14.46
CA MET A 38 3.44 -2.07 14.58
C MET A 38 3.59 -0.94 15.60
N LEU A 39 2.67 0.03 15.65
CA LEU A 39 2.69 1.11 16.63
C LEU A 39 2.44 0.64 18.07
N LEU A 40 1.87 -0.56 18.23
CA LEU A 40 1.70 -1.26 19.50
C LEU A 40 2.90 -2.17 19.85
N SER A 41 3.85 -2.37 18.95
CA SER A 41 5.00 -3.28 19.15
C SER A 41 6.24 -2.52 19.64
N ASP A 42 6.95 -3.07 20.62
CA ASP A 42 8.21 -2.47 21.13
C ASP A 42 9.42 -2.63 20.18
N ARG A 43 9.33 -3.52 19.19
CA ARG A 43 10.39 -3.75 18.21
C ARG A 43 10.38 -2.67 17.13
N ARG A 44 11.03 -1.55 17.41
CA ARG A 44 11.14 -0.39 16.50
C ARG A 44 12.38 -0.46 15.61
N ILE A 45 12.23 0.03 14.38
CA ILE A 45 13.33 0.25 13.44
C ILE A 45 13.86 1.66 13.63
N THR A 46 15.14 1.79 13.95
CA THR A 46 15.75 3.08 14.28
C THR A 46 16.62 3.65 13.17
N SER A 47 17.02 2.84 12.19
CA SER A 47 17.84 3.29 11.05
C SER A 47 17.45 2.60 9.74
N ALA A 48 17.84 3.21 8.61
CA ALA A 48 17.63 2.61 7.30
C ALA A 48 18.39 1.29 7.17
N ALA A 49 19.63 1.22 7.67
CA ALA A 49 20.45 0.01 7.65
C ALA A 49 19.79 -1.16 8.39
N GLN A 50 19.23 -0.90 9.58
CA GLN A 50 18.48 -1.91 10.33
C GLN A 50 17.23 -2.36 9.58
N GLY A 51 16.50 -1.42 8.97
CA GLY A 51 15.35 -1.74 8.12
C GLY A 51 15.71 -2.64 6.95
N LYS A 52 16.82 -2.35 6.24
CA LYS A 52 17.31 -3.16 5.12
C LYS A 52 17.71 -4.57 5.56
N SER A 53 18.45 -4.68 6.66
CA SER A 53 18.82 -5.97 7.25
C SER A 53 17.58 -6.79 7.61
N ARG A 54 16.57 -6.15 8.23
CA ARG A 54 15.31 -6.80 8.57
C ARG A 54 14.52 -7.26 7.35
N LEU A 55 14.58 -6.55 6.23
CA LEU A 55 13.94 -6.95 4.97
C LEU A 55 14.68 -8.06 4.23
N ALA A 56 15.99 -8.23 4.47
CA ALA A 56 16.78 -9.31 3.90
C ALA A 56 16.52 -10.68 4.57
N GLY A 57 16.01 -10.69 5.81
CA GLY A 57 15.64 -11.93 6.53
C GLY A 57 14.36 -12.60 6.02
N GLU A 58 14.04 -13.78 6.57
CA GLU A 58 12.84 -14.55 6.24
C GLU A 58 11.53 -13.85 6.66
N THR A 59 10.44 -14.25 5.98
CA THR A 59 9.13 -13.60 6.09
C THR A 59 8.28 -14.29 7.15
N ASP A 60 7.85 -13.54 8.16
CA ASP A 60 6.83 -13.98 9.11
C ASP A 60 5.43 -13.66 8.53
N THR A 61 4.90 -14.58 7.71
CA THR A 61 3.66 -14.40 6.92
C THR A 61 2.38 -14.74 7.69
N GLU A 62 2.46 -15.38 8.85
CA GLU A 62 1.29 -15.94 9.53
C GLU A 62 0.31 -14.87 10.01
N ALA A 63 0.84 -13.72 10.45
CA ALA A 63 0.08 -12.62 11.03
C ALA A 63 -1.03 -12.02 10.14
N PHE A 64 -0.96 -12.20 8.82
CA PHE A 64 -1.88 -11.60 7.85
C PHE A 64 -2.47 -12.62 6.87
N ALA A 65 -2.30 -13.91 7.13
CA ALA A 65 -2.67 -14.97 6.18
C ALA A 65 -4.13 -14.88 5.72
N GLY A 66 -5.06 -14.61 6.65
CA GLY A 66 -6.48 -14.45 6.35
C GLY A 66 -6.78 -13.27 5.42
N ASP A 67 -6.17 -12.11 5.68
CA ASP A 67 -6.39 -10.93 4.83
C ASP A 67 -5.75 -11.09 3.44
N ILE A 68 -4.57 -11.72 3.38
CA ILE A 68 -3.90 -12.03 2.11
C ILE A 68 -4.74 -13.01 1.29
N GLN A 69 -5.34 -14.04 1.91
CA GLN A 69 -6.25 -14.95 1.23
C GLN A 69 -7.46 -14.21 0.65
N ARG A 70 -8.06 -13.29 1.42
CA ARG A 70 -9.16 -12.43 0.93
C ARG A 70 -8.73 -11.59 -0.27
N ILE A 71 -7.54 -11.00 -0.24
CA ILE A 71 -6.95 -10.28 -1.38
C ILE A 71 -6.81 -11.17 -2.61
N VAL A 72 -6.31 -12.40 -2.45
CA VAL A 72 -6.16 -13.36 -3.56
C VAL A 72 -7.51 -13.62 -4.23
N VAL A 73 -8.56 -13.85 -3.44
CA VAL A 73 -9.93 -14.09 -3.97
C VAL A 73 -10.45 -12.86 -4.72
N ILE A 74 -10.31 -11.66 -4.15
CA ILE A 74 -10.79 -10.40 -4.77
C ILE A 74 -9.98 -10.05 -6.03
N ALA A 75 -8.70 -10.43 -6.09
CA ALA A 75 -7.83 -10.15 -7.23
C ALA A 75 -8.21 -10.94 -8.49
N VAL A 76 -8.88 -12.10 -8.37
CA VAL A 76 -9.25 -12.96 -9.52
C VAL A 76 -9.98 -12.20 -10.64
N PRO A 77 -11.10 -11.49 -10.41
CA PRO A 77 -11.79 -10.73 -11.46
C PRO A 77 -10.91 -9.62 -12.07
N VAL A 78 -10.06 -8.97 -11.28
CA VAL A 78 -9.14 -7.91 -11.73
C VAL A 78 -8.08 -8.49 -12.67
N VAL A 79 -7.41 -9.56 -12.25
CA VAL A 79 -6.42 -10.30 -13.05
C VAL A 79 -7.04 -10.81 -14.34
N ARG A 80 -8.24 -11.39 -14.26
CA ARG A 80 -8.94 -11.92 -15.43
C ARG A 80 -9.25 -10.84 -16.46
N ARG A 81 -9.55 -9.61 -16.04
CA ARG A 81 -9.73 -8.46 -16.94
C ARG A 81 -8.40 -8.04 -17.58
N LEU A 82 -7.34 -7.91 -16.78
CA LEU A 82 -6.00 -7.56 -17.29
C LEU A 82 -5.50 -8.55 -18.33
N ALA A 83 -5.65 -9.85 -18.07
CA ALA A 83 -5.18 -10.90 -18.95
C ALA A 83 -5.96 -10.94 -20.28
N ARG A 84 -7.28 -10.68 -20.26
CA ARG A 84 -8.10 -10.56 -21.48
C ARG A 84 -7.82 -9.29 -22.29
N GLY A 85 -7.47 -8.19 -21.63
CA GLY A 85 -7.09 -6.95 -22.31
C GLY A 85 -5.75 -7.07 -23.06
N ALA A 86 -4.88 -7.98 -22.62
CA ALA A 86 -3.55 -8.19 -23.20
C ALA A 86 -3.49 -9.28 -24.29
N ARG A 87 -4.48 -10.17 -24.41
CA ARG A 87 -4.46 -11.28 -25.37
C ARG A 87 -5.81 -11.48 -26.05
N ARG A 88 -5.77 -11.66 -27.38
CA ARG A 88 -6.94 -11.99 -28.22
C ARG A 88 -7.42 -13.45 -28.03
N THR A 89 -6.65 -14.27 -27.32
CA THR A 89 -6.90 -15.69 -27.07
C THR A 89 -7.46 -15.96 -25.66
N ARG A 90 -8.11 -17.11 -25.47
CA ARG A 90 -8.69 -17.53 -24.19
C ARG A 90 -7.57 -17.79 -23.18
N VAL A 91 -7.51 -16.98 -22.12
CA VAL A 91 -6.54 -17.14 -21.03
C VAL A 91 -6.91 -18.37 -20.19
N PRO A 92 -5.99 -19.32 -19.96
CA PRO A 92 -6.24 -20.48 -19.09
C PRO A 92 -6.52 -20.07 -17.63
N TRP A 93 -7.43 -20.77 -16.97
CA TRP A 93 -7.80 -20.48 -15.58
C TRP A 93 -6.64 -20.65 -14.59
N VAL A 94 -5.76 -21.62 -14.82
CA VAL A 94 -4.55 -21.82 -14.00
C VAL A 94 -3.69 -20.54 -14.00
N MET A 95 -3.54 -19.89 -15.16
CA MET A 95 -2.77 -18.64 -15.25
C MET A 95 -3.40 -17.50 -14.43
N VAL A 96 -4.74 -17.41 -14.42
CA VAL A 96 -5.47 -16.43 -13.60
C VAL A 96 -5.29 -16.72 -12.11
N ALA A 97 -5.42 -17.97 -11.70
CA ALA A 97 -5.24 -18.39 -10.31
C ALA A 97 -3.81 -18.14 -9.82
N SER A 98 -2.79 -18.56 -10.59
CA SER A 98 -1.39 -18.31 -10.26
C SER A 98 -1.09 -16.81 -10.15
N SER A 99 -1.62 -16.00 -11.07
CA SER A 99 -1.43 -14.54 -11.02
C SER A 99 -2.09 -13.91 -9.79
N ALA A 100 -3.27 -14.38 -9.38
CA ALA A 100 -3.93 -13.91 -8.17
C ALA A 100 -3.12 -14.25 -6.90
N ILE A 101 -2.54 -15.45 -6.84
CA ILE A 101 -1.61 -15.84 -5.76
C ILE A 101 -0.37 -14.93 -5.77
N SER A 102 0.22 -14.66 -6.93
CA SER A 102 1.35 -13.72 -7.04
C SER A 102 1.00 -12.30 -6.60
N VAL A 103 -0.23 -11.85 -6.81
CA VAL A 103 -0.73 -10.59 -6.23
C VAL A 103 -0.73 -10.67 -4.70
N GLY A 104 -1.24 -11.75 -4.10
CA GLY A 104 -1.21 -11.96 -2.65
C GLY A 104 0.21 -11.89 -2.07
N ILE A 105 1.17 -12.57 -2.71
CA ILE A 105 2.59 -12.53 -2.32
C ILE A 105 3.16 -11.11 -2.42
N ALA A 106 2.85 -10.39 -3.51
CA ALA A 106 3.30 -9.02 -3.71
C ALA A 106 2.72 -8.06 -2.66
N VAL A 107 1.45 -8.23 -2.26
CA VAL A 107 0.85 -7.43 -1.19
C VAL A 107 1.48 -7.77 0.16
N SER A 108 1.65 -9.06 0.49
CA SER A 108 2.30 -9.48 1.73
C SER A 108 3.71 -8.90 1.86
N THR A 109 4.49 -8.98 0.78
CA THR A 109 5.84 -8.38 0.71
C THR A 109 5.78 -6.87 0.87
N GLY A 110 4.89 -6.19 0.14
CA GLY A 110 4.72 -4.74 0.22
C GLY A 110 4.29 -4.25 1.60
N VAL A 111 3.41 -4.99 2.29
CA VAL A 111 2.95 -4.69 3.65
C VAL A 111 4.10 -4.81 4.65
N ARG A 112 4.95 -5.84 4.52
CA ARG A 112 6.16 -5.99 5.35
C ARG A 112 7.13 -4.82 5.14
N GLU A 113 7.36 -4.44 3.89
CA GLU A 113 8.20 -3.28 3.54
C GLU A 113 7.62 -1.99 4.14
N LEU A 114 6.32 -1.77 3.96
CA LEU A 114 5.63 -0.57 4.45
C LEU A 114 5.62 -0.52 5.98
N ARG A 115 5.41 -1.65 6.67
CA ARG A 115 5.49 -1.73 8.12
C ARG A 115 6.87 -1.36 8.66
N THR A 116 7.92 -1.83 7.99
CA THR A 116 9.31 -1.54 8.36
C THR A 116 9.62 -0.05 8.15
N LEU A 117 9.18 0.51 7.03
CA LEU A 117 9.29 1.93 6.73
C LEU A 117 8.52 2.80 7.72
N ALA A 118 7.27 2.43 8.03
CA ALA A 118 6.42 3.15 8.98
C ALA A 118 7.04 3.15 10.39
N SER A 119 7.69 2.05 10.79
CA SER A 119 8.41 2.00 12.07
C SER A 119 9.57 3.00 12.12
N LEU A 120 10.36 3.12 11.05
CA LEU A 120 11.42 4.12 10.95
C LEU A 120 10.86 5.55 10.94
N VAL A 121 9.79 5.80 10.18
CA VAL A 121 9.12 7.11 10.15
C VAL A 121 8.63 7.52 11.54
N ALA A 122 7.95 6.63 12.25
CA ALA A 122 7.49 6.89 13.62
C ALA A 122 8.67 7.21 14.56
N HIS A 123 9.76 6.46 14.44
CA HIS A 123 10.96 6.75 15.23
C HIS A 123 11.54 8.15 14.94
N ARG A 124 11.61 8.55 13.67
CA ARG A 124 12.14 9.86 13.27
C ARG A 124 11.25 11.01 13.73
N LEU A 125 9.93 10.83 13.68
CA LEU A 125 8.96 11.80 14.18
C LEU A 125 9.10 11.95 15.70
N GLU A 126 9.10 10.86 16.45
CA GLU A 126 9.29 10.88 17.92
C GLU A 126 10.62 11.51 18.33
N GLN A 127 11.72 11.21 17.64
CA GLN A 127 13.01 11.84 17.92
C GLN A 127 12.99 13.36 17.70
N ALA A 128 12.24 13.84 16.72
CA ALA A 128 12.21 15.25 16.37
C ALA A 128 11.23 16.06 17.24
N THR A 129 10.13 15.47 17.68
CA THR A 129 9.10 16.16 18.47
C THR A 129 9.20 15.90 19.97
N GLY A 130 9.83 14.80 20.39
CA GLY A 130 9.82 14.34 21.79
C GLY A 130 8.49 13.71 22.23
N GLU A 131 7.51 13.60 21.32
CA GLU A 131 6.17 13.10 21.59
C GLU A 131 5.86 11.84 20.79
N ARG A 132 4.88 11.05 21.25
CA ARG A 132 4.43 9.86 20.52
C ARG A 132 3.91 10.25 19.14
N SER A 133 4.34 9.54 18.11
CA SER A 133 3.96 9.84 16.73
C SER A 133 2.45 9.66 16.49
N ASP A 134 1.85 10.60 15.77
CA ASP A 134 0.49 10.47 15.24
C ASP A 134 0.42 9.31 14.22
N PRO A 135 -0.42 8.28 14.47
CA PRO A 135 -0.60 7.15 13.56
C PRO A 135 -1.00 7.53 12.13
N ALA A 136 -1.84 8.56 11.97
CA ALA A 136 -2.32 8.99 10.66
C ALA A 136 -1.20 9.65 9.85
N LEU A 137 -0.38 10.48 10.49
CA LEU A 137 0.82 11.08 9.88
C LEU A 137 1.82 10.00 9.46
N VAL A 138 2.08 9.02 10.33
CA VAL A 138 2.97 7.89 10.04
C VAL A 138 2.49 7.10 8.81
N LYS A 139 1.19 6.73 8.76
CA LYS A 139 0.59 6.03 7.61
C LYS A 139 0.79 6.83 6.34
N LYS A 140 0.47 8.12 6.38
CA LYS A 140 0.52 9.01 5.21
C LYS A 140 1.93 9.16 4.65
N LEU A 141 2.91 9.40 5.53
CA LEU A 141 4.31 9.55 5.15
C LEU A 141 4.92 8.24 4.65
N ALA A 142 4.63 7.11 5.33
CA ALA A 142 5.14 5.81 4.93
C ALA A 142 4.64 5.44 3.52
N ILE A 143 3.35 5.62 3.23
CA ILE A 143 2.78 5.34 1.91
C ILE A 143 3.41 6.26 0.85
N ASP A 144 3.58 7.56 1.15
CA ASP A 144 4.13 8.50 0.16
C ASP A 144 5.59 8.19 -0.16
N LEU A 145 6.42 7.96 0.86
CA LEU A 145 7.82 7.58 0.71
C LEU A 145 7.97 6.26 -0.05
N TYR A 146 7.09 5.29 0.24
CA TYR A 146 7.05 4.03 -0.47
C TYR A 146 6.73 4.23 -1.96
N LEU A 147 5.78 5.10 -2.28
CA LEU A 147 5.39 5.35 -3.66
C LEU A 147 6.41 6.22 -4.42
N HIS A 148 6.94 7.26 -3.77
CA HIS A 148 7.74 8.33 -4.33
C HIS A 148 8.96 8.66 -3.44
N PRO A 149 9.96 7.77 -3.32
CA PRO A 149 11.11 7.98 -2.42
C PRO A 149 12.00 9.18 -2.81
N LYS A 150 11.80 9.78 -3.98
CA LYS A 150 12.52 10.97 -4.47
C LYS A 150 11.60 12.19 -4.66
N GLY A 151 10.31 12.06 -4.35
CA GLY A 151 9.31 13.09 -4.62
C GLY A 151 9.07 14.01 -3.44
N THR A 152 8.41 15.13 -3.69
CA THR A 152 7.91 16.02 -2.64
C THR A 152 6.78 15.33 -1.87
N LEU A 153 6.91 15.30 -0.55
CA LEU A 153 5.90 14.72 0.33
C LEU A 153 4.64 15.58 0.31
N ARG A 154 3.49 14.97 0.00
CA ARG A 154 2.19 15.62 0.08
C ARG A 154 1.37 15.06 1.24
N LEU A 155 0.49 15.88 1.81
CA LEU A 155 -0.30 15.56 3.00
C LEU A 155 -1.81 15.69 2.74
N ASP A 156 -2.24 15.71 1.48
CA ASP A 156 -3.60 16.09 1.06
C ASP A 156 -4.44 14.93 0.47
N ASP A 157 -3.86 13.79 0.10
CA ASP A 157 -4.54 12.91 -0.89
C ASP A 157 -4.45 11.39 -0.60
N ASP A 158 -5.14 10.91 0.43
CA ASP A 158 -4.99 9.53 0.96
C ASP A 158 -5.58 8.43 0.05
N ARG A 159 -6.82 8.61 -0.43
CA ARG A 159 -7.49 7.61 -1.26
C ARG A 159 -6.76 7.37 -2.57
N LEU A 160 -6.26 8.44 -3.20
CA LEU A 160 -5.50 8.35 -4.44
C LEU A 160 -4.19 7.57 -4.24
N ARG A 161 -3.54 7.73 -3.09
CA ARG A 161 -2.31 6.99 -2.76
C ARG A 161 -2.57 5.51 -2.58
N LEU A 162 -3.66 5.14 -1.90
CA LEU A 162 -4.04 3.74 -1.74
C LEU A 162 -4.35 3.08 -3.07
N VAL A 163 -5.09 3.74 -3.96
CA VAL A 163 -5.32 3.25 -5.33
C VAL A 163 -4.00 3.04 -6.08
N ARG A 164 -3.05 3.99 -5.97
CA ARG A 164 -1.72 3.88 -6.59
C ARG A 164 -0.89 2.75 -5.99
N LEU A 165 -0.96 2.54 -4.68
CA LEU A 165 -0.30 1.47 -3.94
C LEU A 165 -0.82 0.10 -4.38
N THR A 166 -2.14 -0.08 -4.34
CA THR A 166 -2.82 -1.29 -4.79
C THR A 166 -2.47 -1.59 -6.25
N ARG A 167 -2.60 -0.61 -7.15
CA ARG A 167 -2.22 -0.79 -8.56
C ARG A 167 -0.76 -1.20 -8.71
N LYS A 168 0.14 -0.61 -7.93
CA LYS A 168 1.57 -0.92 -7.97
C LYS A 168 1.85 -2.35 -7.52
N TRP A 169 1.26 -2.80 -6.41
CA TRP A 169 1.42 -4.18 -5.92
C TRP A 169 0.77 -5.21 -6.83
N VAL A 170 -0.43 -4.96 -7.33
CA VAL A 170 -1.09 -5.82 -8.33
C VAL A 170 -0.22 -5.96 -9.57
N SER A 171 0.30 -4.84 -10.09
CA SER A 171 1.20 -4.88 -11.25
C SER A 171 2.49 -5.63 -10.94
N SER A 172 3.07 -5.44 -9.75
CA SER A 172 4.25 -6.20 -9.34
C SER A 172 3.99 -7.70 -9.27
N GLY A 173 2.86 -8.13 -8.70
CA GLY A 173 2.48 -9.53 -8.61
C GLY A 173 2.23 -10.16 -9.98
N VAL A 174 1.49 -9.49 -10.85
CA VAL A 174 1.18 -9.99 -12.21
C VAL A 174 2.42 -10.05 -13.10
N PHE A 175 3.35 -9.10 -12.97
CA PHE A 175 4.55 -9.01 -13.83
C PHE A 175 5.84 -9.50 -13.16
N GLY A 176 5.77 -10.09 -11.95
CA GLY A 176 6.94 -10.58 -11.21
C GLY A 176 7.96 -9.51 -10.84
N ARG A 177 7.56 -8.24 -10.69
CA ARG A 177 8.49 -7.14 -10.41
C ARG A 177 8.85 -7.10 -8.92
N LYS A 178 10.14 -7.13 -8.62
CA LYS A 178 10.66 -7.00 -7.25
C LYS A 178 10.43 -5.59 -6.69
N THR A 179 10.09 -5.51 -5.40
CA THR A 179 9.87 -4.25 -4.67
C THR A 179 11.03 -3.86 -3.76
N SER A 180 11.99 -4.77 -3.50
CA SER A 180 13.11 -4.57 -2.56
C SER A 180 13.92 -3.28 -2.79
N LYS A 181 14.38 -3.03 -4.02
CA LYS A 181 15.13 -1.80 -4.36
C LYS A 181 14.35 -0.52 -4.08
N ARG A 182 13.02 -0.58 -4.10
CA ARG A 182 12.16 0.57 -3.78
C ARG A 182 12.07 0.75 -2.27
N ALA A 183 11.87 -0.34 -1.53
CA ALA A 183 11.84 -0.29 -0.07
C ALA A 183 13.16 0.25 0.49
N GLU A 184 14.30 -0.18 -0.05
CA GLU A 184 15.63 0.36 0.31
C GLU A 184 15.71 1.89 0.10
N ARG A 185 15.27 2.37 -1.06
CA ARG A 185 15.24 3.82 -1.36
C ARG A 185 14.29 4.59 -0.45
N ALA A 186 13.16 3.99 -0.10
CA ALA A 186 12.19 4.60 0.80
C ALA A 186 12.75 4.69 2.23
N LEU A 187 13.49 3.68 2.69
CA LEU A 187 14.20 3.70 3.97
C LEU A 187 15.28 4.80 3.99
N ASP A 188 16.08 4.90 2.92
CA ASP A 188 17.10 5.96 2.78
C ASP A 188 16.46 7.36 2.77
N ALA A 189 15.29 7.50 2.16
CA ALA A 189 14.53 8.75 2.14
C ALA A 189 13.93 9.09 3.52
N ALA A 190 13.43 8.10 4.25
CA ALA A 190 12.89 8.27 5.60
C ALA A 190 13.97 8.71 6.61
N GLU A 191 15.20 8.25 6.44
CA GLU A 191 16.32 8.66 7.30
C GLU A 191 16.66 10.15 7.14
N ARG A 192 16.53 10.67 5.91
CA ARG A 192 16.76 12.09 5.55
C ARG A 192 15.54 12.99 5.73
N LEU A 193 14.48 12.47 6.35
CA LEU A 193 13.23 13.19 6.51
C LEU A 193 13.38 14.36 7.49
N ASP A 194 12.90 15.53 7.09
CA ASP A 194 12.71 16.67 8.00
C ASP A 194 11.43 16.46 8.81
N ALA A 195 11.56 15.64 9.86
CA ALA A 195 10.46 15.22 10.72
C ALA A 195 9.78 16.40 11.43
N ALA A 196 10.57 17.38 11.90
CA ALA A 196 10.06 18.54 12.61
C ALA A 196 9.17 19.40 11.71
N ALA A 197 9.63 19.72 10.50
CA ALA A 197 8.85 20.51 9.55
C ALA A 197 7.55 19.81 9.13
N LEU A 198 7.58 18.49 8.95
CA LEU A 198 6.39 17.71 8.59
C LEU A 198 5.38 17.62 9.72
N SER A 199 5.81 17.40 10.96
CA SER A 199 4.93 17.44 12.14
C SER A 199 4.27 18.81 12.30
N ALA A 200 5.02 19.90 12.14
CA ALA A 200 4.48 21.25 12.21
C ALA A 200 3.43 21.52 11.11
N ARG A 201 3.72 21.11 9.87
CA ARG A 201 2.76 21.24 8.76
C ARG A 201 1.49 20.40 8.98
N TRP A 202 1.64 19.22 9.57
CA TRP A 202 0.51 18.34 9.88
C TRP A 202 -0.42 18.95 10.94
N ALA A 203 0.15 19.51 12.01
CA ALA A 203 -0.61 20.22 13.04
C ALA A 203 -1.37 21.43 12.47
N GLU A 204 -0.75 22.18 11.55
CA GLU A 204 -1.39 23.33 10.90
C GLU A 204 -2.58 22.91 10.01
N LEU A 205 -2.49 21.78 9.30
CA LEU A 205 -3.60 21.25 8.50
C LEU A 205 -4.81 20.87 9.36
N HIS A 206 -4.57 20.27 10.54
CA HIS A 206 -5.63 19.91 11.48
C HIS A 206 -6.30 21.16 12.05
N ARG A 207 -5.49 22.12 12.50
CA ARG A 207 -5.99 23.41 13.02
C ARG A 207 -6.88 24.15 12.02
N LYS A 208 -6.50 24.18 10.74
CA LYS A 208 -7.32 24.80 9.68
C LYS A 208 -8.62 24.05 9.39
N SER A 209 -8.59 22.72 9.48
CA SER A 209 -9.78 21.89 9.27
C SER A 209 -10.79 22.11 10.40
N ASP A 210 -10.31 22.21 11.65
CA ASP A 210 -11.14 22.48 12.81
C ASP A 210 -11.73 23.91 12.80
N ALA A 211 -10.96 24.90 12.33
CA ALA A 211 -11.41 26.28 12.22
C ALA A 211 -12.40 26.53 11.06
N GLY A 212 -12.38 25.71 10.01
CA GLY A 212 -13.25 25.83 8.83
C GLY A 212 -14.54 25.02 8.90
N GLY A 213 -14.69 24.14 9.90
CA GLY A 213 -15.89 23.30 10.11
C GLY A 213 -17.00 23.96 10.93
N GLY A 214 -16.83 25.23 11.33
CA GLY A 214 -17.79 26.00 12.11
C GLY A 214 -18.44 27.14 11.31
N THR A 215 -19.21 26.81 10.27
CA THR A 215 -20.20 27.72 9.65
C THR A 215 -21.39 26.92 9.14
#